data_AF-A0A661BA62-F1
#
_entry.id   AF-A0A661BA62-F1
#
_cell.length_a   1.000
_cell.length_b   1.000
_cell.length_c   1.000
_cell.angle_alpha   90.00
_cell.angle_beta   90.00
_cell.angle_gamma   90.00
#
_symmetry.space_group_name_H-M   'P 1'
#
loop_
_entity.id
_entity.type
_entity.pdbx_description
1 polymer ?
#
loop_
_entity_poly.entity_id
_entity_poly.type
_entity_poly.pdbx_seq_one_letter_code
_entity_poly.pdbx_strand_id
1 'polypeptide(L)' 'MSQNHFPPGSMGPKIEAAIHFIENGGKEVIITSIEQVEQTLKNKGRCTRITA' A
#
# COMPACT_ATOMS: atom_id res chain seq x y z
N MET A 1 15.23 -5.50 -9.92
CA MET A 1 14.66 -4.74 -11.05
C MET A 1 14.18 -3.40 -10.52
N SER A 2 14.99 -2.34 -10.62
CA SER A 2 14.53 -0.98 -10.32
C SER A 2 13.86 -0.39 -11.56
N GLN A 3 12.71 -0.96 -11.94
CA GLN A 3 11.84 -0.23 -12.85
C GLN A 3 11.34 0.97 -12.02
N ASN A 4 11.69 2.19 -12.41
CA ASN A 4 11.43 3.46 -11.68
C ASN A 4 9.93 3.82 -11.59
N HIS A 5 9.05 2.84 -11.32
CA HIS A 5 7.61 3.01 -11.20
C HIS A 5 7.22 3.79 -9.94
N PHE A 6 8.03 3.70 -8.88
CA PHE A 6 7.73 4.36 -7.61
C PHE A 6 8.85 5.35 -7.27
N PRO A 7 8.55 6.67 -7.26
CA PRO A 7 9.57 7.67 -6.98
C PRO A 7 10.14 7.51 -5.56
N PRO A 8 11.47 7.61 -5.40
CA PRO A 8 12.10 7.56 -4.09
C PRO A 8 11.63 8.76 -3.24
N GLY A 9 11.52 8.57 -1.93
CA GLY A 9 11.08 9.60 -0.98
C GLY A 9 9.57 9.89 -0.93
N SER A 10 8.77 9.29 -1.82
CA SER A 10 7.31 9.40 -1.77
C SER A 10 6.63 8.03 -1.80
N MET A 11 6.47 7.42 -2.97
CA MET A 11 5.75 6.15 -3.09
C MET A 11 6.67 4.94 -2.88
N GLY A 12 7.93 5.01 -3.28
CA GLY A 12 8.90 3.91 -3.09
C GLY A 12 8.96 3.40 -1.65
N PRO A 13 9.19 4.26 -0.64
CA PRO A 13 9.21 3.84 0.76
C PRO A 13 7.91 3.23 1.26
N LYS A 14 6.76 3.63 0.70
CA LYS A 14 5.44 3.08 1.07
C LYS A 14 5.29 1.64 0.57
N ILE A 15 5.77 1.36 -0.65
CA ILE A 15 5.73 0.03 -1.24
C ILE A 15 6.74 -0.90 -0.54
N GLU A 16 7.96 -0.42 -0.27
CA GLU A 16 8.96 -1.20 0.47
C GLU A 16 8.46 -1.60 1.87
N ALA A 17 7.86 -0.66 2.61
CA ALA A 17 7.27 -0.96 3.91
C ALA A 17 6.09 -1.94 3.80
N ALA A 18 5.27 -1.82 2.76
CA ALA A 18 4.16 -2.72 2.53
C ALA A 18 4.62 -4.16 2.27
N ILE A 19 5.61 -4.33 1.39
CA ILE A 19 6.23 -5.63 1.10
C ILE A 19 6.82 -6.23 2.38
N HIS A 20 7.62 -5.44 3.10
CA HIS A 20 8.25 -5.90 4.35
C HIS A 20 7.20 -6.36 5.38
N PHE A 21 6.07 -5.67 5.52
CA PHE A 21 5.00 -6.10 6.43
C PHE A 21 4.40 -7.46 6.03
N ILE A 22 4.12 -7.64 4.74
CA ILE A 22 3.55 -8.89 4.22
C ILE A 22 4.54 -10.06 4.37
N GLU A 23 5.81 -9.86 4.02
CA GLU A 23 6.87 -10.87 4.15
C GLU A 23 7.07 -11.32 5.60
N ASN A 24 6.83 -10.44 6.58
CA ASN A 24 6.88 -10.76 8.00
C ASN A 24 5.57 -11.36 8.57
N GLY A 25 4.66 -11.82 7.71
CA GLY A 25 3.42 -12.49 8.12
C GLY A 25 2.19 -11.58 8.24
N GLY A 26 2.31 -10.33 7.79
CA GLY A 26 1.18 -9.44 7.59
C GLY A 26 0.20 -9.97 6.54
N LYS A 27 -1.10 -9.81 6.76
CA LYS A 27 -2.14 -10.33 5.86
C LYS A 27 -2.42 -9.42 4.66
N GLU A 28 -2.43 -8.11 4.91
CA GLU A 28 -2.82 -7.12 3.93
C GLU A 28 -2.27 -5.73 4.30
N VAL A 29 -1.91 -4.96 3.28
CA VAL A 29 -1.59 -3.53 3.37
C VAL A 29 -2.49 -2.74 2.42
N ILE A 30 -2.96 -1.59 2.89
CA ILE A 30 -3.82 -0.70 2.12
C ILE A 30 -3.15 0.67 2.03
N ILE A 31 -2.95 1.16 0.81
CA ILE A 31 -2.51 2.52 0.53
C ILE A 31 -3.68 3.30 -0.05
N THR A 32 -4.11 4.35 0.63
CA THR A 32 -5.24 5.20 0.21
C THR A 32 -5.03 6.65 0.65
N SER A 33 -5.84 7.55 0.11
CA SER A 33 -5.90 8.95 0.57
C SER A 33 -6.72 9.05 1.86
N ILE A 34 -6.43 10.04 2.69
CA ILE A 34 -7.05 10.21 4.01
C ILE A 34 -8.58 10.33 3.88
N GLU A 35 -9.05 11.04 2.87
CA GLU A 35 -10.47 11.27 2.59
C GLU A 35 -11.21 9.98 2.21
N GLN A 36 -10.49 8.94 1.79
CA GLN A 36 -11.04 7.66 1.34
C GLN A 36 -10.95 6.57 2.42
N VAL A 37 -10.38 6.84 3.59
CA VAL A 37 -10.13 5.81 4.64
C VAL A 37 -11.41 5.09 5.05
N GLU A 38 -12.47 5.82 5.39
CA GLU A 38 -13.72 5.22 5.85
C GLU A 38 -14.36 4.33 4.78
N GLN A 39 -14.40 4.81 3.53
CA GLN A 39 -14.95 4.05 2.42
C GLN A 39 -14.10 2.82 2.10
N THR A 40 -12.78 2.95 2.20
CA THR A 40 -11.83 1.87 1.95
C THR A 40 -11.99 0.73 2.95
N LEU A 41 -12.15 1.06 4.24
CA LEU A 41 -12.43 0.07 5.29
C LEU A 41 -13.76 -0.66 5.07
N LYS A 42 -14.73 0.01 4.44
CA LYS A 42 -16.02 -0.58 4.03
C LYS A 42 -15.94 -1.33 2.68
N ASN A 43 -14.74 -1.51 2.10
CA ASN A 43 -14.50 -2.08 0.77
C ASN A 43 -15.25 -1.37 -0.37
N LYS A 44 -15.50 -0.06 -0.21
CA LYS A 44 -16.21 0.80 -1.18
C LYS A 44 -15.35 1.97 -1.68
N GLY A 45 -14.21 2.22 -1.05
CA GLY A 45 -13.29 3.32 -1.36
C GLY A 45 -12.25 2.96 -2.41
N ARG A 46 -11.68 3.98 -3.05
CA ARG A 46 -10.56 3.81 -3.99
C ARG A 46 -9.27 3.66 -3.20
N CYS A 47 -8.58 2.54 -3.40
CA CYS A 47 -7.33 2.24 -2.73
C CYS A 47 -6.48 1.25 -3.55
N THR A 48 -5.21 1.14 -3.17
CA THR A 48 -4.34 0.04 -3.58
C THR A 48 -4.24 -0.95 -2.44
N ARG A 49 -4.64 -2.21 -2.69
CA ARG A 49 -4.51 -3.32 -1.75
C ARG A 49 -3.32 -4.18 -2.16
N ILE A 50 -2.48 -4.52 -1.19
CA ILE A 50 -1.31 -5.38 -1.35
C ILE A 50 -1.48 -6.56 -0.40
N THR A 51 -1.44 -7.77 -0.93
CA THR A 51 -1.61 -9.02 -0.20
C THR A 51 -0.47 -9.99 -0.57
N ALA A 52 -0.23 -11.00 0.27
CA ALA A 52 0.66 -12.12 -0.05
C ALA A 52 0.13 -12.95 -1.24
#